data_AF-A0A7S1VFI1-F1
#
_entry.id   AF-A0A7S1VFI1-F1
#
_cell.length_a   1.000
_cell.length_b   1.000
_cell.length_c   1.000
_cell.angle_alpha   90.00
_cell.angle_beta   90.00
_cell.angle_gamma   90.00
#
_symmetry.space_group_name_H-M   'P 1'
#
loop_
_entity.id
_entity.type
_entity.pdbx_description
1 polymer ?
#
loop_
_entity_poly.entity_id
_entity_poly.type
_entity_poly.pdbx_seq_one_letter_code
_entity_poly.pdbx_strand_id
1 'polypeptide(L)'
;AIFVALQDVLARFHRMRGRPVLWLPGTDHAGIATQLQVEKALIAEGTSREEVGREEFLSRVWEYKEEQGGHITRQLRCLGASADWSREAFTMDPNLSEAVVEAFVRLHEKGLVYRGEYMVNWAPLLQTAVSDLEVEYSEEEGKLYYFKYIVD
;
A
#
# COMPACT_ATOMS: atom_id res chain seq x y z
N ALA A 1 -17.66 -3.71 1.76
CA ALA A 1 -18.71 -4.42 2.53
C ALA A 1 -18.66 -5.94 2.37
N ILE A 2 -18.68 -6.49 1.15
CA ILE A 2 -18.77 -7.96 0.90
C ILE A 2 -17.65 -8.77 1.60
N PHE A 3 -16.39 -8.36 1.43
CA PHE A 3 -15.23 -9.05 2.04
C PHE A 3 -15.38 -9.22 3.55
N VAL A 4 -15.71 -8.14 4.25
CA VAL A 4 -15.88 -8.08 5.70
C VAL A 4 -17.04 -8.98 6.15
N ALA A 5 -18.16 -8.96 5.42
CA ALA A 5 -19.31 -9.79 5.74
C ALA A 5 -18.98 -11.28 5.63
N LEU A 6 -18.25 -11.71 4.60
CA LEU A 6 -17.83 -13.11 4.43
C LEU A 6 -16.91 -13.57 5.56
N GLN A 7 -15.90 -12.76 5.90
CA GLN A 7 -14.99 -13.06 7.01
C GLN A 7 -15.74 -13.13 8.35
N ASP A 8 -16.63 -12.18 8.61
CA ASP A 8 -17.39 -12.12 9.86
C ASP A 8 -18.34 -13.32 10.00
N VAL A 9 -19.03 -13.72 8.92
CA VAL A 9 -19.89 -14.92 8.91
C VAL A 9 -19.09 -16.17 9.26
N LEU A 10 -17.92 -16.35 8.65
CA LEU A 10 -17.05 -17.50 8.94
C LEU A 10 -16.53 -17.47 10.38
N ALA A 11 -16.10 -16.31 10.85
CA ALA A 11 -15.60 -16.13 12.21
C ALA A 11 -16.67 -16.46 13.25
N ARG A 12 -17.88 -15.91 13.08
CA ARG A 12 -19.03 -16.17 13.95
C ARG A 12 -19.45 -17.63 13.90
N PHE A 13 -19.60 -18.21 12.71
CA PHE A 13 -20.00 -19.60 12.54
C PHE A 13 -19.06 -20.56 13.28
N HIS A 14 -17.74 -20.40 13.12
CA HIS A 14 -16.79 -21.27 13.79
C HIS A 14 -16.72 -21.01 15.30
N ARG A 15 -16.84 -19.75 15.75
CA ARG A 15 -16.90 -19.40 17.18
C ARG A 15 -18.12 -20.04 17.85
N MET A 16 -19.28 -20.00 17.20
CA MET A 16 -20.52 -20.64 17.68
C MET A 16 -20.44 -22.17 17.70
N ARG A 17 -19.58 -22.77 16.88
CA ARG A 17 -19.29 -24.22 16.91
C ARG A 17 -18.27 -24.62 17.99
N GLY A 18 -17.91 -23.71 18.90
CA GLY A 18 -16.95 -23.96 19.97
C GLY A 18 -15.50 -24.05 19.49
N ARG A 19 -15.19 -23.61 18.26
CA ARG A 19 -13.80 -23.55 17.78
C ARG A 19 -13.15 -22.25 18.27
N PRO A 20 -11.87 -22.28 18.66
CA PRO A 20 -11.11 -21.05 18.88
C PRO A 20 -10.96 -20.31 17.54
N VAL A 21 -11.41 -19.07 17.50
CA VAL A 21 -11.37 -18.21 16.32
C VAL A 21 -10.72 -16.89 16.69
N LEU A 22 -9.64 -16.55 16.00
CA LEU A 22 -9.00 -15.24 16.04
C LEU A 22 -9.17 -14.57 14.67
N TRP A 23 -9.78 -13.39 14.66
CA TRP A 23 -9.87 -12.54 13.49
C TRP A 23 -9.25 -11.19 13.84
N LEU A 24 -8.04 -10.95 13.33
CA LEU A 24 -7.28 -9.74 13.59
C LEU A 24 -7.68 -8.65 12.59
N PRO A 25 -8.18 -7.48 13.05
CA PRO A 25 -8.36 -6.34 12.19
C PRO A 25 -7.03 -5.62 11.96
N GLY A 26 -6.89 -4.96 10.82
CA GLY A 26 -5.77 -4.08 10.57
C GLY A 26 -5.95 -3.20 9.35
N THR A 27 -5.11 -2.17 9.28
CA THR A 27 -5.08 -1.20 8.18
C THR A 27 -3.70 -1.17 7.52
N ASP A 28 -3.68 -0.86 6.23
CA ASP A 28 -2.46 -0.76 5.45
C ASP A 28 -2.13 0.71 5.18
N HIS A 29 -0.86 1.08 5.35
CA HIS A 29 -0.31 2.38 4.97
C HIS A 29 -0.37 2.65 3.46
N ALA A 30 -0.48 1.60 2.64
CA ALA A 30 -0.67 1.66 1.19
C ALA A 30 0.35 2.51 0.40
N GLY A 31 1.53 2.77 0.98
CA GLY A 31 2.69 3.44 0.37
C GLY A 31 2.36 4.46 -0.72
N ILE A 32 2.57 4.05 -1.98
CA ILE A 32 2.40 4.86 -3.20
C ILE A 32 0.96 5.39 -3.35
N ALA A 33 -0.05 4.60 -3.01
CA ALA A 33 -1.44 5.03 -3.14
C ALA A 33 -1.79 6.15 -2.16
N THR A 34 -1.31 6.07 -0.92
CA THR A 34 -1.48 7.13 0.08
C THR A 34 -0.71 8.38 -0.33
N GLN A 35 0.52 8.24 -0.79
CA GLN A 35 1.32 9.35 -1.32
C GLN A 35 0.58 10.08 -2.44
N LEU A 36 -0.01 9.35 -3.40
CA LEU A 36 -0.74 9.96 -4.51
C LEU A 36 -1.97 10.75 -4.05
N GLN A 37 -2.69 10.29 -3.02
CA GLN A 37 -3.85 11.04 -2.49
C GLN A 37 -3.42 12.33 -1.80
N VAL A 38 -2.35 12.27 -1.00
CA VAL A 38 -1.81 13.45 -0.32
C VAL A 38 -1.23 14.44 -1.32
N GLU A 39 -0.49 13.98 -2.34
CA GLU A 39 0.01 14.85 -3.42
C GLU A 39 -1.13 15.51 -4.20
N LYS A 40 -2.24 14.81 -4.47
CA LYS A 40 -3.43 15.40 -5.08
C LYS A 40 -4.04 16.49 -4.21
N ALA A 41 -4.09 16.29 -2.89
CA ALA A 41 -4.57 17.30 -1.96
C ALA A 41 -3.66 18.55 -1.97
N LEU A 42 -2.33 18.36 -1.95
CA LEU A 42 -1.36 19.46 -2.05
C LEU A 42 -1.53 20.27 -3.34
N ILE A 43 -1.68 19.59 -4.47
CA ILE A 43 -1.91 20.24 -5.77
C ILE A 43 -3.21 21.06 -5.74
N ALA A 44 -4.27 20.54 -5.10
CA ALA A 44 -5.53 21.27 -4.96
C ALA A 44 -5.42 22.50 -4.04
N GLU A 45 -4.53 22.47 -3.05
CA GLU A 45 -4.16 23.61 -2.21
C GLU A 45 -3.23 24.61 -2.91
N GLY A 46 -2.74 24.27 -4.10
CA GLY A 46 -1.84 25.12 -4.90
C GLY A 46 -0.37 25.02 -4.50
N THR A 47 0.03 23.93 -3.83
CA THR A 47 1.44 23.64 -3.50
C THR A 47 1.87 22.27 -4.03
N SER A 48 3.13 21.90 -3.79
CA SER A 48 3.73 20.63 -4.20
C SER A 48 4.52 19.97 -3.07
N ARG A 49 4.79 18.67 -3.22
CA ARG A 49 5.60 17.89 -2.28
C ARG A 49 7.00 18.50 -2.10
N GLU A 50 7.58 19.01 -3.18
CA GLU A 50 8.90 19.63 -3.21
C GLU A 50 8.92 20.94 -2.43
N GLU A 51 7.85 21.74 -2.53
CA GLU A 51 7.73 23.03 -1.84
C GLU A 51 7.54 22.88 -0.33
N VAL A 52 6.71 21.92 0.10
CA VAL A 52 6.47 21.68 1.54
C VAL A 52 7.64 20.97 2.22
N GLY A 53 8.41 20.20 1.47
CA GLY A 53 9.55 19.44 1.98
C GLY A 53 9.15 18.15 2.71
N ARG A 54 10.15 17.31 3.03
CA ARG A 54 9.94 15.94 3.49
C ARG A 54 9.21 15.85 4.83
N GLU A 55 9.59 16.66 5.82
CA GLU A 55 9.05 16.56 7.18
C GLU A 55 7.57 16.93 7.22
N GLU A 56 7.21 18.07 6.61
CA GLU A 56 5.82 18.53 6.47
C GLU A 56 4.99 17.53 5.65
N PHE A 57 5.55 17.03 4.54
CA PHE A 57 4.87 16.01 3.74
C PHE A 57 4.54 14.76 4.56
N LEU A 58 5.49 14.27 5.35
CA LEU A 58 5.28 13.11 6.21
C LEU A 58 4.23 13.39 7.29
N SER A 59 4.20 14.60 7.89
CA SER A 59 3.15 14.98 8.83
C SER A 59 1.77 14.86 8.20
N ARG A 60 1.60 15.42 6.99
CA ARG A 60 0.33 15.36 6.25
C ARG A 60 -0.08 13.93 5.86
N VAL A 61 0.88 13.08 5.52
CA VAL A 61 0.61 11.64 5.27
C VAL A 61 0.08 10.95 6.52
N TRP A 62 0.65 11.25 7.69
CA TRP A 62 0.18 10.70 8.97
C TRP A 62 -1.20 11.24 9.35
N GLU A 63 -1.45 12.53 9.15
CA GLU A 63 -2.77 13.15 9.38
C GLU A 63 -3.84 12.50 8.49
N TYR A 64 -3.56 12.36 7.20
CA TYR A 64 -4.44 11.67 6.25
C TYR A 64 -4.70 10.22 6.68
N LYS A 65 -3.67 9.49 7.13
CA LYS A 65 -3.81 8.12 7.64
C LYS A 65 -4.72 8.07 8.85
N GLU A 66 -4.59 8.98 9.81
CA GLU A 66 -5.42 8.97 11.02
C GLU A 66 -6.89 9.25 10.69
N GLU A 67 -7.15 10.19 9.78
CA GLU A 67 -8.49 10.48 9.29
C GLU A 67 -9.11 9.26 8.57
N GLN A 68 -8.41 8.72 7.57
CA GLN A 68 -8.92 7.59 6.77
C GLN A 68 -9.01 6.29 7.59
N GLY A 69 -8.01 6.01 8.43
CA GLY A 69 -8.00 4.85 9.33
C GLY A 69 -9.19 4.90 10.30
N GLY A 70 -9.47 6.07 10.87
CA GLY A 70 -10.66 6.29 11.71
C GLY A 70 -11.97 6.04 10.95
N HIS A 71 -12.07 6.47 9.70
CA HIS A 71 -13.25 6.20 8.87
C HIS A 71 -13.43 4.71 8.56
N ILE A 72 -12.37 4.01 8.14
CA ILE A 72 -12.42 2.58 7.80
C ILE A 72 -12.87 1.78 9.02
N THR A 73 -12.23 1.98 10.16
CA THR A 73 -12.55 1.25 11.40
C THR A 73 -13.98 1.51 11.86
N ARG A 74 -14.45 2.76 11.77
CA ARG A 74 -15.84 3.11 12.07
C ARG A 74 -16.81 2.39 11.16
N GLN A 75 -16.56 2.36 9.85
CA GLN A 75 -17.40 1.64 8.89
C GLN A 75 -17.49 0.15 9.21
N LEU A 76 -16.35 -0.50 9.51
CA LEU A 76 -16.32 -1.92 9.87
C LEU A 76 -17.09 -2.22 11.15
N ARG A 77 -16.97 -1.37 12.18
CA ARG A 77 -17.73 -1.48 13.42
C ARG A 77 -19.22 -1.27 13.20
N CYS A 78 -19.61 -0.30 12.37
CA CYS A 78 -21.01 -0.06 12.00
C CYS A 78 -21.62 -1.25 11.24
N LEU A 79 -20.83 -1.97 10.45
CA LEU A 79 -21.25 -3.21 9.78
C LEU A 79 -21.39 -4.41 10.74
N GLY A 80 -20.99 -4.26 12.01
CA GLY A 80 -21.08 -5.31 13.01
C GLY A 80 -19.95 -6.34 12.95
N ALA A 81 -18.79 -5.99 12.40
CA ALA A 81 -17.65 -6.90 12.33
C ALA A 81 -17.19 -7.35 13.73
N SER A 82 -17.18 -8.68 13.97
CA SER A 82 -16.80 -9.32 15.24
C SER A 82 -15.30 -9.65 15.36
N ALA A 83 -14.47 -8.81 14.75
CA ALA A 83 -13.01 -8.88 14.84
C ALA A 83 -12.52 -8.54 16.25
N ASP A 84 -11.30 -8.98 16.57
CA ASP A 84 -10.64 -8.64 17.83
C ASP A 84 -10.02 -7.23 17.74
N TRP A 85 -10.86 -6.23 18.01
CA TRP A 85 -10.48 -4.83 18.03
C TRP A 85 -9.41 -4.46 19.07
N SER A 86 -9.13 -5.33 20.05
CA SER A 86 -8.07 -5.09 21.04
C SER A 86 -6.67 -5.29 20.46
N ARG A 87 -6.58 -5.96 19.29
CA ARG A 87 -5.34 -6.29 18.58
C ARG A 87 -5.33 -5.71 17.17
N GLU A 88 -5.97 -4.55 17.02
CA GLU A 88 -5.92 -3.81 15.77
C GLU A 88 -4.47 -3.44 15.44
N ALA A 89 -4.05 -3.71 14.21
CA ALA A 89 -2.68 -3.49 13.77
C ALA A 89 -2.62 -2.60 12.54
N PHE A 90 -1.56 -1.81 12.44
CA PHE A 90 -1.24 -0.98 11.29
C PHE A 90 0.13 -1.34 10.74
N THR A 91 0.29 -1.41 9.42
CA THR A 91 1.51 -1.94 8.79
C THR A 91 2.80 -1.21 9.16
N MET A 92 2.75 0.06 9.56
CA MET A 92 3.92 0.80 10.05
C MET A 92 4.00 0.88 11.58
N ASP A 93 3.21 0.09 12.32
CA ASP A 93 3.41 -0.06 13.76
C ASP A 93 4.83 -0.59 14.04
N PRO A 94 5.45 -0.21 15.17
CA PRO A 94 6.84 -0.58 15.45
C PRO A 94 7.11 -2.10 15.36
N ASN A 95 6.22 -2.91 15.92
CA ASN A 95 6.34 -4.37 15.91
C ASN A 95 6.22 -4.98 14.49
N LEU A 96 5.37 -4.43 13.64
CA LEU A 96 5.22 -4.90 12.25
C LEU A 96 6.37 -4.40 11.37
N SER A 97 6.86 -3.19 11.64
CA SER A 97 8.05 -2.63 10.97
C SER A 97 9.29 -3.46 11.28
N GLU A 98 9.48 -3.86 12.54
CA GLU A 98 10.56 -4.78 12.94
C GLU A 98 10.45 -6.13 12.22
N ALA A 99 9.25 -6.67 12.07
CA ALA A 99 9.03 -7.92 11.33
C ALA A 99 9.42 -7.81 9.84
N VAL A 100 9.19 -6.66 9.20
CA VAL A 100 9.63 -6.39 7.81
C VAL A 100 11.15 -6.33 7.73
N VAL A 101 11.81 -5.66 8.69
CA VAL A 101 13.28 -5.60 8.76
C VAL A 101 13.87 -6.99 8.95
N GLU A 102 13.33 -7.79 9.87
CA GLU A 102 13.76 -9.18 10.10
C GLU A 102 13.62 -10.02 8.82
N ALA A 103 12.47 -9.92 8.14
CA ALA A 103 12.23 -10.63 6.89
C ALA A 103 13.23 -10.22 5.80
N PHE A 104 13.48 -8.92 5.63
CA PHE A 104 14.46 -8.40 4.66
C PHE A 104 15.87 -8.93 4.95
N VAL A 105 16.34 -8.81 6.20
CA VAL A 105 17.68 -9.27 6.61
C VAL A 105 17.83 -10.76 6.37
N ARG A 106 16.83 -11.56 6.76
CA ARG A 106 16.86 -13.02 6.55
C ARG A 106 16.91 -13.41 5.08
N LEU A 107 16.19 -12.71 4.21
CA LEU A 107 16.22 -12.97 2.78
C LEU A 107 17.56 -12.55 2.16
N HIS A 108 18.14 -11.44 2.63
CA HIS A 108 19.47 -11.00 2.24
C HIS A 108 20.57 -11.98 2.67
N GLU A 109 20.56 -12.45 3.93
CA GLU A 109 21.52 -13.45 4.44
C GLU A 109 21.47 -14.78 3.67
N LYS A 110 20.29 -15.13 3.12
CA LYS A 110 20.12 -16.30 2.25
C LYS A 110 20.56 -16.08 0.79
N GLY A 111 21.01 -14.88 0.44
CA GLY A 111 21.36 -14.51 -0.93
C GLY A 111 20.17 -14.35 -1.88
N LEU A 112 18.95 -14.20 -1.35
CA LEU A 112 17.72 -14.02 -2.14
C LEU A 112 17.40 -12.54 -2.43
N VAL A 113 18.00 -11.62 -1.69
CA VAL A 113 17.92 -10.17 -1.92
C VAL A 113 19.31 -9.68 -2.30
N TYR A 114 19.39 -8.92 -3.38
CA TYR A 114 20.63 -8.32 -3.86
C TYR A 114 20.36 -6.93 -4.43
N ARG A 115 21.42 -6.14 -4.59
CA ARG A 115 21.39 -4.86 -5.30
C ARG A 115 22.10 -5.04 -6.64
N GLY A 116 21.44 -4.64 -7.72
CA GLY A 116 21.99 -4.69 -9.06
C GLY A 116 21.38 -3.60 -9.95
N GLU A 117 21.95 -3.43 -11.13
CA GLU A 117 21.43 -2.55 -12.17
C GLU A 117 20.66 -3.39 -13.18
N TYR A 118 19.40 -3.04 -13.39
CA TYR A 118 18.51 -3.70 -14.35
C TYR A 118 17.45 -2.72 -14.84
N MET A 119 16.76 -3.05 -15.93
CA MET A 119 15.67 -2.24 -16.44
C MET A 119 14.48 -2.30 -15.47
N VAL A 120 13.98 -1.14 -15.07
CA VAL A 120 12.84 -1.00 -14.15
C VAL A 120 11.71 -0.24 -14.82
N ASN A 121 10.47 -0.52 -14.40
CA ASN A 121 9.34 0.34 -14.73
C ASN A 121 9.45 1.61 -13.87
N TRP A 122 9.65 2.75 -14.52
CA TRP A 122 9.78 4.04 -13.85
C TRP A 122 8.50 4.85 -14.01
N ALA A 123 7.89 5.27 -12.90
CA ALA A 123 6.74 6.15 -12.90
C ALA A 123 7.22 7.63 -12.88
N PRO A 124 7.11 8.40 -13.99
CA PRO A 124 7.68 9.75 -14.05
C PRO A 124 7.01 10.74 -13.10
N LEU A 125 5.69 10.58 -12.89
CA LEU A 125 4.91 11.43 -12.00
C LEU A 125 5.31 11.25 -10.53
N LEU A 126 5.45 10.00 -10.10
CA LEU A 126 5.75 9.64 -8.71
C LEU A 126 7.25 9.65 -8.41
N GLN A 127 8.08 9.71 -9.45
CA GLN A 127 9.54 9.67 -9.38
C GLN A 127 10.06 8.45 -8.61
N THR A 128 9.49 7.27 -8.89
CA THR A 128 9.89 6.00 -8.27
C THR A 128 9.81 4.86 -9.27
N ALA A 129 10.58 3.80 -8.99
CA ALA A 129 10.38 2.51 -9.63
C ALA A 129 9.10 1.85 -9.08
N VAL A 130 8.41 1.10 -9.94
CA VAL A 130 7.21 0.32 -9.61
C VAL A 130 7.42 -1.14 -10.01
N SER A 131 6.78 -2.06 -9.28
CA SER A 131 6.84 -3.48 -9.64
C SER A 131 6.01 -3.78 -10.89
N ASP A 132 6.30 -4.89 -11.59
CA ASP A 132 5.52 -5.29 -12.78
C ASP A 132 4.02 -5.45 -12.48
N LEU A 133 3.67 -5.84 -11.24
CA LEU A 133 2.27 -6.00 -10.79
C LEU A 133 1.55 -4.66 -10.55
N GLU A 134 2.29 -3.55 -10.47
CA GLU A 134 1.73 -2.20 -10.32
C GLU A 134 1.54 -1.51 -11.68
N VAL A 135 1.98 -2.13 -12.79
CA VAL A 135 1.81 -1.60 -14.14
C VAL A 135 0.51 -2.10 -14.75
N GLU A 136 -0.38 -1.16 -15.07
CA GLU A 136 -1.59 -1.43 -15.83
C GLU A 136 -1.33 -1.20 -17.32
N TYR A 137 -1.77 -2.15 -18.15
CA TYR A 137 -1.62 -2.07 -19.61
C TYR A 137 -2.94 -1.63 -20.25
N SER A 138 -2.86 -0.63 -21.11
CA SER A 138 -3.95 -0.16 -21.97
C SER A 138 -3.53 -0.19 -23.43
N GLU A 139 -4.49 -0.48 -24.32
CA GLU A 139 -4.27 -0.32 -25.76
C GLU A 139 -4.32 1.17 -26.13
N GLU A 140 -3.30 1.64 -26.83
CA GLU A 140 -3.20 3.02 -27.30
C GLU A 140 -2.80 3.07 -28.79
N GLU A 141 -3.35 4.02 -29.53
CA GLU A 141 -2.96 4.24 -30.93
C GLU A 141 -1.55 4.84 -31.00
N GLY A 142 -0.58 4.00 -31.37
CA GLY A 142 0.80 4.39 -31.60
C GLY A 142 1.15 4.65 -33.06
N LYS A 143 2.43 4.97 -33.31
CA LYS A 143 3.00 5.08 -34.66
C LYS A 143 4.20 4.16 -34.80
N LEU A 144 4.20 3.31 -35.82
CA LEU A 144 5.32 2.43 -36.16
C LEU A 144 6.14 3.07 -37.29
N TYR A 145 7.35 3.54 -36.94
CA TYR A 145 8.27 4.19 -37.89
C TYR A 145 9.31 3.21 -38.41
N TYR A 146 9.70 3.35 -39.68
CA TYR A 146 10.72 2.53 -40.32
C TYR A 146 11.97 3.36 -40.60
N PHE A 147 13.11 2.92 -40.08
CA PHE A 147 14.41 3.53 -40.32
C PHE A 147 15.33 2.54 -41.05
N LYS A 148 16.07 3.01 -42.06
CA LYS A 148 17.14 2.27 -42.72
C LYS A 148 18.45 3.02 -42.49
N TYR A 149 19.50 2.28 -42.14
CA TYR A 149 20.84 2.83 -41.98
C TYR A 149 21.80 2.17 -42.97
N ILE A 150 22.82 2.91 -43.39
CA ILE A 150 23.89 2.38 -44.25
C ILE A 150 24.72 1.39 -43.42
N VAL A 151 25.10 0.28 -44.05
CA VAL A 151 26.05 -0.70 -43.51
C VAL A 151 27.20 -0.75 -44.50
N ASP A 152 28.43 -0.62 -44.01
CA ASP A 152 29.66 -0.72 -44.81
C ASP A 152 29.90 -2.15 -45.33
#